data_AF-A0A947WAQ7-F1
#
_entry.id   AF-A0A947WAQ7-F1
#
_cell.length_a   1.000
_cell.length_b   1.000
_cell.length_c   1.000
_cell.angle_alpha   90.00
_cell.angle_beta   90.00
_cell.angle_gamma   90.00
#
_symmetry.space_group_name_H-M   'P 1'
#
loop_
_entity.id
_entity.type
_entity.pdbx_description
1 polymer ?
#
loop_
_entity_poly.entity_id
_entity_poly.type
_entity_poly.pdbx_seq_one_letter_code
_entity_poly.pdbx_strand_id
1 'polypeptide(L)'
;MRLVLGWMLVVVTVACTAIGGEPGETGSSFADVYDAFAPLAVFHRSYADHLFYGTDLSIPHALGDACDETGYSLALLHLRLATQTGSAMVATMTGLARLRADLAAFCSNHSQLLTSIAETNDPDYAQLKDASDRGVFSDIYRMQGGLQTAFEVYLDGISEEYDVWRFAVAFSLRTLLASTVLEHIDPNLRAILYGAEEATRPPAFVPEKIAVAIEELLTYVGAPLEESDLEDVRFVAQFIYEYVVQSL
;
A
#
# COMPACT_ATOMS: atom_id res chain seq x y z
N MET A 1 8.70 39.37 44.17
CA MET A 1 9.54 38.33 43.55
C MET A 1 8.82 36.97 43.52
N ARG A 2 7.59 36.91 42.97
CA ARG A 2 6.75 35.69 42.94
C ARG A 2 5.89 35.52 41.66
N LEU A 3 6.10 36.35 40.64
CA LEU A 3 5.25 36.38 39.43
C LEU A 3 5.96 35.96 38.13
N VAL A 4 7.26 35.67 38.17
CA VAL A 4 8.04 35.32 36.96
C VAL A 4 8.22 33.81 36.79
N LEU A 5 7.94 33.01 37.83
CA LEU A 5 8.10 31.55 37.77
C LEU A 5 6.92 30.80 37.12
N GLY A 6 5.78 31.47 36.91
CA GLY A 6 4.57 30.84 36.37
C GLY A 6 4.54 30.69 34.85
N TRP A 7 5.39 31.42 34.12
CA TRP A 7 5.37 31.45 32.65
C TRP A 7 6.42 30.57 31.98
N MET A 8 7.41 30.06 32.74
CA MET A 8 8.39 29.10 32.20
C MET A 8 7.89 27.65 32.19
N LEU A 9 6.81 27.34 32.92
CA LEU A 9 6.26 25.97 32.99
C LEU A 9 5.21 25.65 31.93
N VAL A 10 4.72 26.64 31.18
CA VAL A 10 3.69 26.44 30.13
C VAL A 10 4.31 26.24 28.75
N VAL A 11 5.57 26.65 28.54
CA VAL A 11 6.24 26.53 27.23
C VAL A 11 6.88 25.15 27.01
N VAL A 12 7.10 24.36 28.07
CA VAL A 12 7.72 23.03 27.96
C VAL A 12 6.70 21.91 27.72
N THR A 13 5.43 22.10 28.05
CA THR A 13 4.37 21.08 27.81
C THR A 13 3.80 21.08 26.39
N VAL A 14 4.14 22.07 25.55
CA VAL A 14 3.70 22.16 24.14
C VAL A 14 4.74 21.54 23.18
N ALA A 15 5.92 21.14 23.66
CA ALA A 15 7.01 20.65 22.81
C ALA A 15 7.07 19.12 22.66
N CYS A 16 6.04 18.38 23.11
CA CYS A 16 6.00 16.91 23.02
C CYS A 16 4.62 16.36 22.62
N THR A 17 3.82 17.10 21.86
CA THR A 17 2.98 16.40 20.88
C THR A 17 3.95 15.92 19.82
N ALA A 18 4.54 14.75 20.05
CA ALA A 18 5.09 13.97 18.96
C ALA A 18 4.02 14.02 17.87
N ILE A 19 4.35 14.65 16.75
CA ILE A 19 3.62 14.43 15.51
C ILE A 19 3.94 12.97 15.20
N GLY A 20 3.29 12.05 15.91
CA GLY A 20 3.29 10.64 15.60
C GLY A 20 2.73 10.58 14.20
N GLY A 21 3.53 10.12 13.24
CA GLY A 21 3.05 9.98 11.88
C GLY A 21 1.79 9.15 11.91
N GLU A 22 0.72 9.64 11.30
CA GLU A 22 -0.57 8.98 11.38
C GLU A 22 -0.47 7.62 10.67
N PRO A 23 -0.69 6.49 11.37
CA PRO A 23 -0.57 5.16 10.78
C PRO A 23 -1.47 4.99 9.55
N GLY A 24 -2.63 5.66 9.52
CA GLY A 24 -3.50 5.70 8.36
C GLY A 24 -2.85 6.32 7.12
N GLU A 25 -2.19 7.49 7.25
CA GLU A 25 -1.45 8.10 6.14
C GLU A 25 -0.32 7.20 5.64
N THR A 26 0.35 6.51 6.55
CA THR A 26 1.45 5.61 6.19
C THR A 26 0.93 4.36 5.48
N GLY A 27 -0.17 3.76 5.98
CA GLY A 27 -0.86 2.64 5.32
C GLY A 27 -1.32 3.00 3.91
N SER A 28 -1.87 4.21 3.74
CA SER A 28 -2.22 4.75 2.42
C SER A 28 -1.01 4.87 1.49
N SER A 29 0.13 5.40 1.95
CA SER A 29 1.35 5.46 1.13
C SER A 29 1.91 4.09 0.78
N PHE A 30 1.81 3.10 1.68
CA PHE A 30 2.19 1.73 1.32
C PHE A 30 1.28 1.19 0.21
N ALA A 31 -0.03 1.44 0.27
CA ALA A 31 -0.94 1.03 -0.80
C ALA A 31 -0.59 1.68 -2.14
N ASP A 32 -0.25 2.97 -2.16
CA ASP A 32 0.21 3.66 -3.38
C ASP A 32 1.47 3.03 -3.98
N VAL A 33 2.41 2.58 -3.13
CA VAL A 33 3.62 1.88 -3.57
C VAL A 33 3.29 0.50 -4.13
N TYR A 34 2.40 -0.25 -3.48
CA TYR A 34 2.00 -1.58 -3.95
C TYR A 34 1.24 -1.50 -5.28
N ASP A 35 0.37 -0.51 -5.44
CA ASP A 35 -0.37 -0.26 -6.68
C ASP A 35 0.59 0.12 -7.82
N ALA A 36 1.52 1.05 -7.57
CA ALA A 36 2.54 1.42 -8.56
C ALA A 36 3.46 0.24 -8.96
N PHE A 37 3.73 -0.68 -8.04
CA PHE A 37 4.52 -1.88 -8.30
C PHE A 37 3.71 -3.03 -8.93
N ALA A 38 2.38 -2.99 -8.85
CA ALA A 38 1.50 -4.08 -9.30
C ALA A 38 1.74 -4.52 -10.75
N PRO A 39 1.97 -3.63 -11.74
CA PRO A 39 2.26 -4.05 -13.11
C PRO A 39 3.49 -4.96 -13.22
N LEU A 40 4.55 -4.70 -12.45
CA LEU A 40 5.75 -5.55 -12.44
C LEU A 40 5.42 -6.92 -11.82
N ALA A 41 4.71 -6.93 -10.69
CA ALA A 41 4.32 -8.16 -10.00
C ALA A 41 3.39 -9.04 -10.85
N VAL A 42 2.39 -8.44 -11.51
CA VAL A 42 1.47 -9.13 -12.42
C VAL A 42 2.23 -9.68 -13.62
N PHE A 43 3.16 -8.90 -14.20
CA PHE A 43 3.98 -9.38 -15.30
C PHE A 43 4.84 -10.58 -14.92
N HIS A 44 5.50 -10.53 -13.76
CA HIS A 44 6.24 -11.67 -13.20
C HIS A 44 5.34 -12.90 -13.02
N ARG A 45 4.16 -12.72 -12.41
CA ARG A 45 3.22 -13.82 -12.19
C ARG A 45 2.71 -14.41 -13.49
N SER A 46 2.33 -13.58 -14.46
CA SER A 46 1.85 -14.04 -15.76
C SER A 46 2.91 -14.86 -16.50
N TYR A 47 4.18 -14.42 -16.45
CA TYR A 47 5.28 -15.20 -17.02
C TYR A 47 5.50 -16.52 -16.29
N ALA A 48 5.43 -16.54 -14.95
CA ALA A 48 5.54 -17.76 -14.18
C ALA A 48 4.40 -18.74 -14.51
N ASP A 49 3.15 -18.27 -14.53
CA ASP A 49 1.98 -19.10 -14.83
C ASP A 49 2.05 -19.67 -16.25
N HIS A 50 2.55 -18.87 -17.22
CA HIS A 50 2.83 -19.35 -18.57
C HIS A 50 3.86 -20.50 -18.58
N LEU A 51 4.97 -20.36 -17.86
CA LEU A 51 6.02 -21.40 -17.83
C LEU A 51 5.58 -22.69 -17.13
N PHE A 52 4.79 -22.60 -16.07
CA PHE A 52 4.43 -23.77 -15.25
C PHE A 52 3.10 -24.41 -15.63
N TYR A 53 2.14 -23.62 -16.12
CA TYR A 53 0.79 -24.07 -16.41
C TYR A 53 0.39 -23.88 -17.88
N GLY A 54 1.22 -23.23 -18.70
CA GLY A 54 0.93 -23.00 -20.11
C GLY A 54 -0.21 -22.00 -20.33
N THR A 55 -0.50 -21.14 -19.35
CA THR A 55 -1.50 -20.08 -19.50
C THR A 55 -1.05 -19.03 -20.52
N ASP A 56 -2.01 -18.31 -21.10
CA ASP A 56 -1.70 -17.18 -21.96
C ASP A 56 -0.92 -16.11 -21.19
N LEU A 57 0.06 -15.51 -21.86
CA LEU A 57 0.84 -14.43 -21.27
C LEU A 57 0.09 -13.11 -21.43
N SER A 58 -0.03 -12.38 -20.32
CA SER A 58 -0.64 -11.07 -20.25
C SER A 58 0.42 -10.04 -19.92
N ILE A 59 0.48 -8.98 -20.74
CA ILE A 59 1.35 -7.82 -20.53
C ILE A 59 0.48 -6.70 -19.92
N PRO A 60 0.75 -6.28 -18.67
CA PRO A 60 -0.04 -5.21 -18.04
C PRO A 60 0.10 -3.88 -18.78
N HIS A 61 -1.00 -3.15 -18.96
CA HIS A 61 -1.01 -1.87 -19.69
C HIS A 61 -0.05 -0.82 -19.11
N ALA A 62 0.16 -0.80 -17.80
CA ALA A 62 1.04 0.14 -17.11
C ALA A 62 2.49 -0.35 -16.94
N LEU A 63 2.90 -1.44 -17.62
CA LEU A 63 4.25 -2.00 -17.46
C LEU A 63 5.36 -1.01 -17.88
N GLY A 64 5.11 -0.20 -18.90
CA GLY A 64 6.09 0.77 -19.41
C GLY A 64 6.40 1.91 -18.42
N ASP A 65 5.40 2.31 -17.62
CA ASP A 65 5.51 3.41 -16.67
C ASP A 65 5.86 2.95 -15.24
N ALA A 66 5.81 1.64 -14.99
CA ALA A 66 5.92 1.06 -13.65
C ALA A 66 7.23 1.46 -12.92
N CYS A 67 8.32 1.66 -13.65
CA CYS A 67 9.59 2.11 -13.08
C CYS A 67 9.51 3.52 -12.49
N ASP A 68 8.91 4.46 -13.23
CA ASP A 68 8.80 5.85 -12.81
C ASP A 68 7.76 5.98 -11.69
N GLU A 69 6.61 5.34 -11.85
CA GLU A 69 5.53 5.34 -10.84
C GLU A 69 5.98 4.72 -9.52
N THR A 70 6.63 3.53 -9.55
CA THR A 70 7.13 2.90 -8.32
C THR A 70 8.23 3.76 -7.69
N GLY A 71 9.14 4.31 -8.50
CA GLY A 71 10.23 5.14 -8.01
C GLY A 71 9.75 6.41 -7.31
N TYR A 72 8.70 7.03 -7.88
CA TYR A 72 8.03 8.20 -7.31
C TYR A 72 7.28 7.86 -6.02
N SER A 73 6.42 6.83 -6.03
CA SER A 73 5.68 6.41 -4.83
C SER A 73 6.60 6.02 -3.68
N LEU A 74 7.70 5.30 -3.95
CA LEU A 74 8.71 4.99 -2.94
C LEU A 74 9.42 6.23 -2.40
N ALA A 75 9.55 7.30 -3.20
CA ALA A 75 10.17 8.56 -2.75
C ALA A 75 9.25 9.28 -1.78
N LEU A 76 7.96 9.33 -2.09
CA LEU A 76 6.95 9.90 -1.22
C LEU A 76 6.84 9.13 0.10
N LEU A 77 6.79 7.80 0.05
CA LEU A 77 6.78 6.97 1.27
C LEU A 77 8.03 7.20 2.12
N HIS A 78 9.22 7.22 1.51
CA HIS A 78 10.47 7.48 2.23
C HIS A 78 10.48 8.87 2.87
N LEU A 79 9.99 9.90 2.17
CA LEU A 79 9.88 11.25 2.72
C LEU A 79 8.92 11.30 3.91
N ARG A 80 7.76 10.64 3.79
CA ARG A 80 6.75 10.55 4.86
C ARG A 80 7.30 9.88 6.11
N LEU A 81 8.07 8.81 5.95
CA LEU A 81 8.69 8.11 7.07
C LEU A 81 9.89 8.86 7.66
N ALA A 82 10.64 9.60 6.84
CA ALA A 82 11.77 10.42 7.30
C ALA A 82 11.36 11.50 8.32
N THR A 83 10.11 11.96 8.25
CA THR A 83 9.57 12.95 9.19
C THR A 83 9.01 12.34 10.48
N GLN A 84 8.98 11.01 10.60
CA GLN A 84 8.48 10.30 11.77
C GLN A 84 9.61 9.97 12.76
N THR A 85 9.26 9.80 14.03
CA THR A 85 10.22 9.50 15.10
C THR A 85 9.93 8.13 15.71
N GLY A 86 10.92 7.23 15.76
CA GLY A 86 10.79 5.89 16.34
C GLY A 86 11.93 4.94 15.92
N SER A 87 12.28 3.95 16.74
CA SER A 87 13.35 2.99 16.43
C SER A 87 12.97 2.02 15.31
N ALA A 88 11.70 1.59 15.25
CA ALA A 88 11.17 0.78 14.15
C ALA A 88 11.26 1.53 12.81
N MET A 89 11.04 2.86 12.82
CA MET A 89 11.18 3.71 11.64
C MET A 89 12.59 3.65 11.07
N VAL A 90 13.64 3.55 11.89
CA VAL A 90 15.02 3.45 11.41
C VAL A 90 15.24 2.16 10.60
N ALA A 91 14.69 1.05 11.07
CA ALA A 91 14.79 -0.24 10.38
C ALA A 91 14.01 -0.21 9.05
N THR A 92 12.75 0.26 9.07
CA THR A 92 11.94 0.45 7.86
C THR A 92 12.62 1.39 6.86
N MET A 93 13.15 2.52 7.32
CA MET A 93 13.84 3.51 6.49
C MET A 93 15.10 2.96 5.83
N THR A 94 15.86 2.14 6.56
CA THR A 94 17.04 1.46 5.99
C THR A 94 16.63 0.47 4.91
N GLY A 95 15.56 -0.29 5.16
CA GLY A 95 14.96 -1.20 4.17
C GLY A 95 14.48 -0.46 2.92
N LEU A 96 13.77 0.65 3.08
CA LEU A 96 13.29 1.47 1.97
C LEU A 96 14.41 2.16 1.20
N ALA A 97 15.47 2.63 1.87
CA ALA A 97 16.65 3.17 1.20
C ALA A 97 17.29 2.12 0.28
N ARG A 98 17.42 0.89 0.77
CA ARG A 98 17.92 -0.23 -0.02
C ARG A 98 16.99 -0.56 -1.18
N LEU A 99 15.69 -0.67 -0.95
CA LEU A 99 14.71 -0.94 -1.99
C LEU A 99 14.73 0.13 -3.09
N ARG A 100 14.86 1.41 -2.72
CA ARG A 100 15.02 2.51 -3.69
C ARG A 100 16.29 2.36 -4.53
N ALA A 101 17.40 1.96 -3.93
CA ALA A 101 18.64 1.71 -4.66
C ALA A 101 18.52 0.50 -5.59
N ASP A 102 17.89 -0.58 -5.11
CA ASP A 102 17.62 -1.79 -5.89
C ASP A 102 16.71 -1.49 -7.09
N LEU A 103 15.63 -0.71 -6.88
CA LEU A 103 14.73 -0.27 -7.95
C LEU A 103 15.45 0.65 -8.95
N ALA A 104 16.26 1.61 -8.48
CA ALA A 104 17.01 2.49 -9.38
C ALA A 104 17.98 1.70 -10.28
N ALA A 105 18.66 0.71 -9.72
CA ALA A 105 19.53 -0.18 -10.49
C ALA A 105 18.73 -1.04 -11.47
N PHE A 106 17.60 -1.62 -11.04
CA PHE A 106 16.69 -2.38 -11.89
C PHE A 106 16.20 -1.53 -13.08
N CYS A 107 15.65 -0.35 -12.81
CA CYS A 107 15.11 0.53 -13.82
C CYS A 107 16.18 1.07 -14.76
N SER A 108 17.38 1.38 -14.27
CA SER A 108 18.51 1.74 -15.14
C SER A 108 18.91 0.62 -16.11
N ASN A 109 18.74 -0.64 -15.71
CA ASN A 109 19.14 -1.79 -16.51
C ASN A 109 18.03 -2.28 -17.46
N HIS A 110 16.76 -2.10 -17.08
CA HIS A 110 15.65 -2.82 -17.70
C HIS A 110 14.50 -1.94 -18.20
N SER A 111 14.43 -0.64 -17.87
CA SER A 111 13.28 0.21 -18.24
C SER A 111 13.00 0.21 -19.74
N GLN A 112 14.01 0.39 -20.58
CA GLN A 112 13.86 0.37 -22.04
C GLN A 112 13.31 -0.96 -22.57
N LEU A 113 13.72 -2.07 -21.96
CA LEU A 113 13.19 -3.40 -22.31
C LEU A 113 11.73 -3.53 -21.90
N LEU A 114 11.38 -3.08 -20.69
CA LEU A 114 9.99 -3.11 -20.20
C LEU A 114 9.07 -2.25 -21.05
N THR A 115 9.50 -1.05 -21.45
CA THR A 115 8.75 -0.19 -22.38
C THR A 115 8.57 -0.87 -23.74
N SER A 116 9.62 -1.47 -24.30
CA SER A 116 9.53 -2.21 -25.57
C SER A 116 8.53 -3.38 -25.49
N ILE A 117 8.54 -4.13 -24.38
CA ILE A 117 7.57 -5.22 -24.16
C ILE A 117 6.15 -4.65 -24.05
N ALA A 118 5.97 -3.56 -23.31
CA ALA A 118 4.67 -2.91 -23.12
C ALA A 118 4.06 -2.34 -24.42
N GLU A 119 4.89 -1.91 -25.36
CA GLU A 119 4.45 -1.38 -26.66
C GLU A 119 4.06 -2.47 -27.67
N THR A 120 4.32 -3.75 -27.36
CA THR A 120 4.01 -4.86 -28.27
C THR A 120 2.58 -5.34 -28.05
N ASN A 121 1.78 -5.39 -29.12
CA ASN A 121 0.37 -5.84 -29.04
C ASN A 121 0.21 -7.32 -28.69
N ASP A 122 1.19 -8.15 -29.08
CA ASP A 122 1.21 -9.59 -28.81
C ASP A 122 2.50 -9.97 -28.07
N PRO A 123 2.47 -10.90 -27.10
CA PRO A 123 3.66 -11.39 -26.42
C PRO A 123 4.75 -11.91 -27.38
N ASP A 124 5.88 -11.21 -27.46
CA ASP A 124 7.07 -11.67 -28.19
C ASP A 124 7.93 -12.58 -27.31
N TYR A 125 7.85 -13.88 -27.56
CA TYR A 125 8.62 -14.89 -26.83
C TYR A 125 10.14 -14.67 -26.86
N ALA A 126 10.68 -14.10 -27.94
CA ALA A 126 12.11 -13.82 -28.00
C ALA A 126 12.50 -12.70 -27.03
N GLN A 127 11.68 -11.63 -26.95
CA GLN A 127 11.88 -10.55 -25.98
C GLN A 127 11.69 -11.02 -24.54
N LEU A 128 10.69 -11.86 -24.28
CA LEU A 128 10.44 -12.40 -22.94
C LEU A 128 11.57 -13.34 -22.50
N LYS A 129 12.13 -14.11 -23.44
CA LYS A 129 13.32 -14.91 -23.17
C LYS A 129 14.54 -14.02 -22.87
N ASP A 130 14.76 -12.95 -23.63
CA ASP A 130 15.83 -11.99 -23.34
C ASP A 130 15.66 -11.35 -21.94
N ALA A 131 14.44 -10.94 -21.59
CA ALA A 131 14.11 -10.42 -20.27
C ALA A 131 14.43 -11.43 -19.15
N SER A 132 14.09 -12.71 -19.37
CA SER A 132 14.41 -13.79 -18.45
C SER A 132 15.92 -14.03 -18.32
N ASP A 133 16.64 -14.12 -19.45
CA ASP A 133 18.11 -14.30 -19.47
C ASP A 133 18.85 -13.14 -18.79
N ARG A 134 18.28 -11.91 -18.88
CA ARG A 134 18.80 -10.70 -18.21
C ARG A 134 18.39 -10.57 -16.74
N GLY A 135 17.60 -11.51 -16.23
CA GLY A 135 17.23 -11.58 -14.82
C GLY A 135 16.05 -10.69 -14.41
N VAL A 136 15.28 -10.11 -15.34
CA VAL A 136 14.16 -9.20 -15.05
C VAL A 136 13.20 -9.80 -14.02
N PHE A 137 12.74 -11.02 -14.25
CA PHE A 137 11.78 -11.69 -13.38
C PHE A 137 12.35 -11.99 -11.99
N SER A 138 13.64 -12.35 -11.91
CA SER A 138 14.30 -12.59 -10.63
C SER A 138 14.47 -11.30 -9.80
N ASP A 139 14.74 -10.19 -10.47
CA ASP A 139 14.84 -8.89 -9.81
C ASP A 139 13.46 -8.38 -9.34
N ILE A 140 12.40 -8.57 -10.15
CA ILE A 140 11.03 -8.25 -9.73
C ILE A 140 10.66 -9.04 -8.46
N TYR A 141 10.91 -10.35 -8.44
CA TYR A 141 10.64 -11.19 -7.27
C TYR A 141 11.40 -10.71 -6.03
N ARG A 142 12.69 -10.35 -6.19
CA ARG A 142 13.52 -9.81 -5.11
C ARG A 142 12.98 -8.48 -4.57
N MET A 143 12.57 -7.56 -5.46
CA MET A 143 11.97 -6.28 -5.07
C MET A 143 10.64 -6.47 -4.35
N GLN A 144 9.79 -7.41 -4.81
CA GLN A 144 8.55 -7.77 -4.15
C GLN A 144 8.81 -8.25 -2.70
N GLY A 145 9.79 -9.12 -2.49
CA GLY A 145 10.18 -9.56 -1.15
C GLY A 145 10.72 -8.41 -0.28
N GLY A 146 11.44 -7.46 -0.88
CA GLY A 146 11.91 -6.25 -0.20
C GLY A 146 10.77 -5.32 0.23
N LEU A 147 9.76 -5.13 -0.63
CA LEU A 147 8.53 -4.38 -0.32
C LEU A 147 7.78 -5.02 0.86
N GLN A 148 7.54 -6.33 0.78
CA GLN A 148 6.88 -7.08 1.84
C GLN A 148 7.64 -6.98 3.16
N THR A 149 8.96 -7.14 3.15
CA THR A 149 9.80 -7.01 4.35
C THR A 149 9.69 -5.61 4.96
N ALA A 150 9.70 -4.55 4.13
CA ALA A 150 9.58 -3.18 4.62
C ALA A 150 8.21 -2.92 5.27
N PHE A 151 7.14 -3.48 4.70
CA PHE A 151 5.79 -3.43 5.24
C PHE A 151 5.68 -4.17 6.58
N GLU A 152 6.16 -5.41 6.65
CA GLU A 152 6.15 -6.22 7.87
C GLU A 152 6.93 -5.57 9.01
N VAL A 153 8.16 -5.08 8.74
CA VAL A 153 8.98 -4.37 9.74
C VAL A 153 8.29 -3.09 10.23
N TYR A 154 7.56 -2.38 9.36
CA TYR A 154 6.78 -1.22 9.78
C TYR A 154 5.64 -1.63 10.71
N LEU A 155 4.86 -2.63 10.32
CA LEU A 155 3.75 -3.15 11.13
C LEU A 155 4.19 -3.65 12.51
N ASP A 156 5.29 -4.42 12.57
CA ASP A 156 5.89 -4.90 13.81
C ASP A 156 6.33 -3.74 14.73
N GLY A 157 6.55 -2.56 14.14
CA GLY A 157 6.89 -1.33 14.85
C GLY A 157 5.71 -0.62 15.51
N ILE A 158 4.47 -0.95 15.15
CA ILE A 158 3.26 -0.34 15.68
C ILE A 158 2.82 -1.10 16.93
N SER A 159 2.82 -0.44 18.08
CA SER A 159 2.48 -1.08 19.36
C SER A 159 1.01 -1.00 19.75
N GLU A 160 0.28 -0.01 19.22
CA GLU A 160 -1.13 0.23 19.60
C GLU A 160 -2.08 -0.45 18.62
N GLU A 161 -3.03 -1.21 19.16
CA GLU A 161 -4.06 -1.92 18.37
C GLU A 161 -4.84 -0.95 17.46
N TYR A 162 -5.16 0.24 17.96
CA TYR A 162 -5.81 1.31 17.20
C TYR A 162 -5.01 1.71 15.96
N ASP A 163 -3.70 1.85 16.11
CA ASP A 163 -2.80 2.30 15.05
C ASP A 163 -2.58 1.21 14.01
N VAL A 164 -2.47 -0.05 14.43
CA VAL A 164 -2.42 -1.22 13.53
C VAL A 164 -3.70 -1.28 12.70
N TRP A 165 -4.86 -1.12 13.35
CA TRP A 165 -6.15 -1.10 12.67
C TRP A 165 -6.25 0.06 11.67
N ARG A 166 -5.91 1.29 12.06
CA ARG A 166 -5.91 2.45 11.15
C ARG A 166 -5.04 2.23 9.93
N PHE A 167 -3.83 1.70 10.12
CA PHE A 167 -2.92 1.39 9.03
C PHE A 167 -3.52 0.37 8.07
N ALA A 168 -4.00 -0.76 8.59
CA ALA A 168 -4.52 -1.87 7.77
C ALA A 168 -5.79 -1.45 7.00
N VAL A 169 -6.69 -0.71 7.64
CA VAL A 169 -7.89 -0.18 7.00
C VAL A 169 -7.54 0.84 5.93
N ALA A 170 -6.64 1.79 6.22
CA ALA A 170 -6.22 2.79 5.23
C ALA A 170 -5.55 2.15 4.01
N PHE A 171 -4.66 1.17 4.22
CA PHE A 171 -4.03 0.41 3.15
C PHE A 171 -5.08 -0.29 2.27
N SER A 172 -6.01 -0.99 2.89
CA SER A 172 -7.01 -1.80 2.18
C SER A 172 -8.01 -0.95 1.41
N LEU A 173 -8.54 0.11 2.05
CA LEU A 173 -9.47 1.02 1.40
C LEU A 173 -8.81 1.86 0.32
N ARG A 174 -7.55 2.28 0.51
CA ARG A 174 -6.80 2.97 -0.55
C ARG A 174 -6.64 2.08 -1.79
N THR A 175 -6.31 0.82 -1.60
CA THR A 175 -6.21 -0.17 -2.68
C THR A 175 -7.55 -0.36 -3.40
N LEU A 176 -8.65 -0.50 -2.63
CA LEU A 176 -10.00 -0.61 -3.18
C LEU A 176 -10.38 0.64 -3.99
N LEU A 177 -10.12 1.83 -3.46
CA LEU A 177 -10.46 3.10 -4.09
C LEU A 177 -9.61 3.39 -5.34
N ALA A 178 -8.35 2.95 -5.37
CA ALA A 178 -7.45 3.08 -6.52
C ALA A 178 -7.81 2.14 -7.67
N SER A 179 -8.51 1.03 -7.39
CA SER A 179 -8.89 0.08 -8.44
C SER A 179 -9.80 0.73 -9.49
N THR A 180 -9.41 0.60 -10.76
CA THR A 180 -10.19 1.09 -11.92
C THR A 180 -11.37 0.18 -12.25
N VAL A 181 -11.21 -1.12 -12.03
CA VAL A 181 -12.23 -2.15 -12.25
C VAL A 181 -12.47 -2.88 -10.94
N LEU A 182 -13.66 -2.70 -10.36
CA LEU A 182 -14.04 -3.31 -9.09
C LEU A 182 -15.23 -4.25 -9.31
N GLU A 183 -14.93 -5.53 -9.50
CA GLU A 183 -15.96 -6.56 -9.70
C GLU A 183 -16.35 -7.27 -8.40
N HIS A 184 -15.41 -7.37 -7.47
CA HIS A 184 -15.56 -8.06 -6.19
C HIS A 184 -14.77 -7.34 -5.11
N ILE A 185 -15.25 -7.39 -3.87
CA ILE A 185 -14.51 -6.96 -2.69
C ILE A 185 -13.98 -8.20 -1.97
N ASP A 186 -12.68 -8.21 -1.65
CA ASP A 186 -12.00 -9.33 -1.01
C ASP A 186 -12.67 -9.71 0.34
N PRO A 187 -13.01 -10.99 0.58
CA PRO A 187 -13.59 -11.46 1.83
C PRO A 187 -12.79 -11.08 3.10
N ASN A 188 -11.47 -10.97 2.97
CA ASN A 188 -10.57 -10.62 4.07
C ASN A 188 -10.76 -9.18 4.56
N LEU A 189 -11.41 -8.31 3.78
CA LEU A 189 -11.71 -6.94 4.20
C LEU A 189 -12.54 -6.91 5.49
N ARG A 190 -13.39 -7.92 5.73
CA ARG A 190 -14.13 -8.07 7.00
C ARG A 190 -13.20 -8.15 8.20
N ALA A 191 -12.22 -9.05 8.16
CA ALA A 191 -11.28 -9.24 9.26
C ALA A 191 -10.49 -7.96 9.52
N ILE A 192 -10.14 -7.23 8.46
CA ILE A 192 -9.42 -5.96 8.55
C ILE A 192 -10.29 -4.86 9.19
N LEU A 193 -11.51 -4.65 8.69
CA LEU A 193 -12.42 -3.62 9.19
C LEU A 193 -12.86 -3.88 10.65
N TYR A 194 -13.00 -5.15 11.04
CA TYR A 194 -13.31 -5.53 12.42
C TYR A 194 -12.08 -5.70 13.33
N GLY A 195 -10.86 -5.68 12.77
CA GLY A 195 -9.60 -5.79 13.51
C GLY A 195 -9.19 -7.21 13.92
N ALA A 196 -10.00 -8.24 13.65
CA ALA A 196 -9.67 -9.64 13.86
C ALA A 196 -10.53 -10.57 12.98
N GLU A 197 -10.04 -11.78 12.72
CA GLU A 197 -10.72 -12.76 11.86
C GLU A 197 -12.04 -13.27 12.46
N GLU A 198 -12.08 -13.51 13.77
CA GLU A 198 -13.27 -14.01 14.47
C GLU A 198 -14.17 -12.90 15.02
N ALA A 199 -13.83 -11.63 14.80
CA ALA A 199 -14.63 -10.51 15.29
C ALA A 199 -15.99 -10.45 14.56
N THR A 200 -17.03 -10.10 15.31
CA THR A 200 -18.41 -9.97 14.79
C THR A 200 -18.91 -8.53 14.74
N ARG A 201 -18.06 -7.58 15.13
CA ARG A 201 -18.38 -6.15 15.17
C ARG A 201 -17.09 -5.32 15.07
N PRO A 202 -17.18 -4.04 14.66
CA PRO A 202 -16.04 -3.13 14.67
C PRO A 202 -15.43 -2.97 16.08
N PRO A 203 -14.14 -2.59 16.18
CA PRO A 203 -13.50 -2.32 17.45
C PRO A 203 -14.21 -1.24 18.26
N ALA A 204 -14.18 -1.34 19.60
CA ALA A 204 -14.93 -0.47 20.49
C ALA A 204 -14.53 1.02 20.44
N PHE A 205 -13.34 1.32 19.93
CA PHE A 205 -12.85 2.69 19.74
C PHE A 205 -13.41 3.35 18.46
N VAL A 206 -14.03 2.60 17.56
CA VAL A 206 -14.57 3.13 16.31
C VAL A 206 -15.88 3.89 16.59
N PRO A 207 -16.02 5.15 16.15
CA PRO A 207 -17.25 5.90 16.33
C PRO A 207 -18.44 5.24 15.64
N GLU A 208 -19.62 5.33 16.24
CA GLU A 208 -20.85 4.67 15.73
C GLU A 208 -21.13 4.96 14.26
N LYS A 209 -20.91 6.20 13.80
CA LYS A 209 -21.11 6.56 12.39
C LYS A 209 -20.20 5.78 11.44
N ILE A 210 -18.95 5.55 11.86
CA ILE A 210 -17.98 4.77 11.09
C ILE A 210 -18.30 3.28 11.20
N ALA A 211 -18.74 2.81 12.37
CA ALA A 211 -19.20 1.44 12.54
C ALA A 211 -20.37 1.11 11.59
N VAL A 212 -21.36 2.01 11.48
CA VAL A 212 -22.48 1.86 10.53
C VAL A 212 -21.99 1.83 9.08
N ALA A 213 -21.07 2.71 8.71
CA ALA A 213 -20.48 2.71 7.36
C ALA A 213 -19.69 1.42 7.07
N ILE A 214 -18.97 0.88 8.06
CA ILE A 214 -18.30 -0.42 7.94
C ILE A 214 -19.34 -1.52 7.66
N GLU A 215 -20.41 -1.61 8.45
CA GLU A 215 -21.47 -2.59 8.23
C GLU A 215 -22.08 -2.48 6.82
N GLU A 216 -22.32 -1.25 6.35
CA GLU A 216 -22.81 -0.97 5.00
C GLU A 216 -21.85 -1.48 3.92
N LEU A 217 -20.56 -1.17 4.02
CA LEU A 217 -19.54 -1.67 3.08
C LEU A 217 -19.44 -3.21 3.11
N LEU A 218 -19.58 -3.81 4.28
CA LEU A 218 -19.51 -5.27 4.45
C LEU A 218 -20.69 -6.02 3.81
N THR A 219 -21.78 -5.34 3.43
CA THR A 219 -22.88 -5.96 2.67
C THR A 219 -22.45 -6.37 1.26
N TYR A 220 -21.43 -5.73 0.72
CA TYR A 220 -20.88 -5.97 -0.62
C TYR A 220 -19.71 -6.97 -0.63
N VAL A 221 -19.17 -7.32 0.54
CA VAL A 221 -17.99 -8.18 0.65
C VAL A 221 -18.28 -9.62 0.24
N GLY A 222 -17.45 -10.16 -0.65
CA GLY A 222 -17.55 -11.54 -1.14
C GLY A 222 -18.66 -11.78 -2.16
N ALA A 223 -19.43 -10.76 -2.53
CA ALA A 223 -20.43 -10.82 -3.60
C ALA A 223 -19.89 -10.15 -4.88
N PRO A 224 -20.37 -10.57 -6.08
CA PRO A 224 -20.18 -9.79 -7.29
C PRO A 224 -20.87 -8.43 -7.17
N LEU A 225 -20.20 -7.38 -7.61
CA LEU A 225 -20.73 -6.02 -7.64
C LEU A 225 -21.42 -5.73 -8.97
N GLU A 226 -22.59 -5.10 -8.90
CA GLU A 226 -23.25 -4.51 -10.07
C GLU A 226 -22.73 -3.09 -10.31
N GLU A 227 -22.87 -2.58 -11.54
CA GLU A 227 -22.44 -1.21 -11.88
C GLU A 227 -23.15 -0.14 -11.01
N SER A 228 -24.39 -0.42 -10.60
CA SER A 228 -25.15 0.45 -9.69
C SER A 228 -24.59 0.48 -8.26
N ASP A 229 -23.85 -0.54 -7.84
CA ASP A 229 -23.29 -0.61 -6.48
C ASP A 229 -22.01 0.23 -6.35
N LEU A 230 -21.34 0.52 -7.47
CA LEU A 230 -19.99 1.08 -7.48
C LEU A 230 -19.91 2.49 -6.87
N GLU A 231 -20.93 3.32 -7.10
CA GLU A 231 -20.97 4.68 -6.53
C GLU A 231 -21.09 4.62 -5.00
N ASP A 232 -22.02 3.80 -4.50
CA ASP A 232 -22.26 3.64 -3.07
C ASP A 232 -21.04 3.00 -2.37
N VAL A 233 -20.48 1.93 -2.94
CA VAL A 233 -19.26 1.29 -2.41
C VAL A 233 -18.11 2.28 -2.31
N ARG A 234 -17.86 3.07 -3.36
CA ARG A 234 -16.79 4.08 -3.35
C ARG A 234 -17.06 5.19 -2.35
N PHE A 235 -18.31 5.65 -2.25
CA PHE A 235 -18.69 6.67 -1.27
C PHE A 235 -18.46 6.20 0.17
N VAL A 236 -18.96 5.01 0.52
CA VAL A 236 -18.82 4.44 1.87
C VAL A 236 -17.35 4.14 2.19
N ALA A 237 -16.61 3.54 1.25
CA ALA A 237 -15.18 3.28 1.42
C ALA A 237 -14.39 4.58 1.61
N GLN A 238 -14.70 5.63 0.84
CA GLN A 238 -14.07 6.95 0.98
C GLN A 238 -14.37 7.56 2.35
N PHE A 239 -15.60 7.48 2.84
CA PHE A 239 -15.98 8.00 4.15
C PHE A 239 -15.20 7.33 5.31
N ILE A 240 -15.05 6.00 5.27
CA ILE A 240 -14.25 5.27 6.26
C ILE A 240 -12.76 5.62 6.11
N TYR A 241 -12.27 5.71 4.87
CA TYR A 241 -10.89 6.04 4.54
C TYR A 241 -10.49 7.43 5.06
N GLU A 242 -11.33 8.45 4.88
CA GLU A 242 -11.10 9.80 5.38
C GLU A 242 -11.00 9.83 6.90
N TYR A 243 -11.84 9.07 7.61
CA TYR A 243 -11.75 8.95 9.06
C TYR A 243 -10.40 8.37 9.51
N VAL A 244 -9.94 7.28 8.90
CA VAL A 244 -8.69 6.62 9.34
C VAL A 244 -7.44 7.38 8.92
N VAL A 245 -7.48 8.16 7.83
CA VAL A 245 -6.34 8.92 7.32
C VAL A 245 -6.26 10.33 7.89
N GLN A 246 -7.38 11.03 8.09
CA GLN A 246 -7.39 12.47 8.40
C GLN A 246 -7.83 12.82 9.84
N SER A 247 -8.25 11.83 10.64
CA SER A 247 -8.74 12.02 12.02
C SER A 247 -9.80 13.12 12.15
N LEU A 248 -10.96 12.93 11.48
CA LEU A 248 -12.18 13.72 11.67
C LEU A 248 -12.81 13.55 13.06
#